data_AF-A0A2D8C2B5-F1
#
_entry.id   AF-A0A2D8C2B5-F1
#
_cell.length_a   1.000
_cell.length_b   1.000
_cell.length_c   1.000
_cell.angle_alpha   90.00
_cell.angle_beta   90.00
_cell.angle_gamma   90.00
#
_symmetry.space_group_name_H-M   'P 1'
#
loop_
_entity.id
_entity.type
_entity.pdbx_description
1 polymer ?
#
loop_
_entity_poly.entity_id
_entity_poly.type
_entity_poly.pdbx_seq_one_letter_code
_entity_poly.pdbx_strand_id
1 'polypeptide(L)'
;MQIDEELRHRIGLALNEATLLGVEFDKEKNLVACSFALVAMDKNGNVPEDNRLLFIFKPVGRFVASLRNGHWDDKNAEVEKFEPENILDIIQSFKGLSIYGWDFINCGDKDFDTWKDRLSFDYSAGDNIGLTNTIDLFQEGGNRHIDLRIWFDDFEILTPKYEPVDLEEFLENGKRGWDAVYSNNDKMGNFGIIPATTENEQKLKTAINNLTGEQQPKSWLKKLKDKFKS
;
A
#
# COMPACT_ATOMS: atom_id res chain seq x y z
N MET A 1 -5.82 -20.09 -0.26
CA MET A 1 -5.17 -20.18 -1.58
C MET A 1 -3.64 -20.24 -1.50
N GLN A 2 -2.97 -20.79 -2.51
CA GLN A 2 -1.52 -20.64 -2.70
C GLN A 2 -1.25 -19.41 -3.57
N ILE A 3 -0.31 -18.56 -3.18
CA ILE A 3 0.09 -17.37 -3.94
C ILE A 3 1.53 -17.56 -4.40
N ASP A 4 1.69 -17.89 -5.69
CA ASP A 4 3.01 -18.00 -6.31
C ASP A 4 3.64 -16.63 -6.60
N GLU A 5 4.86 -16.63 -7.10
CA GLU A 5 5.63 -15.42 -7.38
C GLU A 5 4.96 -14.52 -8.44
N GLU A 6 4.34 -15.11 -9.46
CA GLU A 6 3.65 -14.35 -10.51
C GLU A 6 2.44 -13.63 -9.94
N LEU A 7 1.56 -14.36 -9.23
CA LEU A 7 0.38 -13.78 -8.60
C LEU A 7 0.76 -12.73 -7.56
N ARG A 8 1.81 -12.97 -6.76
CA ARG A 8 2.38 -12.02 -5.80
C ARG A 8 2.71 -10.68 -6.46
N HIS A 9 3.45 -10.71 -7.58
CA HIS A 9 3.81 -9.49 -8.32
C HIS A 9 2.60 -8.79 -8.93
N ARG A 10 1.61 -9.54 -9.44
CA ARG A 10 0.40 -8.93 -10.02
C ARG A 10 -0.46 -8.25 -8.94
N ILE A 11 -0.61 -8.86 -7.76
CA ILE A 11 -1.27 -8.24 -6.61
C ILE A 11 -0.50 -6.99 -6.19
N GLY A 12 0.83 -7.10 -6.12
CA GLY A 12 1.74 -6.00 -5.83
C GLY A 12 1.55 -4.79 -6.74
N LEU A 13 1.52 -5.03 -8.06
CA LEU A 13 1.23 -4.03 -9.08
C LEU A 13 -0.15 -3.38 -8.85
N ALA A 14 -1.19 -4.18 -8.63
CA ALA A 14 -2.56 -3.68 -8.49
C ALA A 14 -2.80 -2.89 -7.19
N LEU A 15 -2.06 -3.18 -6.12
CA LEU A 15 -2.10 -2.45 -4.84
C LEU A 15 -1.13 -1.27 -4.76
N ASN A 16 -0.16 -1.15 -5.67
CA ASN A 16 0.83 -0.08 -5.58
C ASN A 16 0.17 1.30 -5.67
N GLU A 17 0.62 2.24 -4.83
CA GLU A 17 0.03 3.57 -4.63
C GLU A 17 -1.44 3.58 -4.17
N ALA A 18 -2.00 2.44 -3.77
CA ALA A 18 -3.35 2.38 -3.25
C ALA A 18 -3.47 3.16 -1.94
N THR A 19 -4.55 3.91 -1.77
CA THR A 19 -4.85 4.52 -0.48
C THR A 19 -5.44 3.48 0.45
N LEU A 20 -4.79 3.22 1.59
CA LEU A 20 -5.36 2.40 2.66
C LEU A 20 -6.35 3.25 3.47
N LEU A 21 -7.64 2.98 3.29
CA LEU A 21 -8.74 3.76 3.86
C LEU A 21 -9.15 3.29 5.26
N GLY A 22 -8.96 2.00 5.54
CA GLY A 22 -9.39 1.40 6.79
C GLY A 22 -8.94 -0.04 6.90
N VAL A 23 -8.76 -0.48 8.15
CA VAL A 23 -8.57 -1.88 8.52
C VAL A 23 -9.55 -2.19 9.62
N GLU A 24 -10.19 -3.34 9.57
CA GLU A 24 -11.15 -3.83 10.57
C GLU A 24 -10.81 -5.26 10.94
N PHE A 25 -11.03 -5.62 12.20
CA PHE A 25 -10.71 -6.95 12.72
C PHE A 25 -11.92 -7.55 13.43
N ASP A 26 -12.34 -8.74 12.99
CA ASP A 26 -13.37 -9.56 13.64
C ASP A 26 -12.68 -10.79 14.24
N LYS A 27 -12.45 -10.71 15.55
CA LYS A 27 -11.80 -11.75 16.34
C LYS A 27 -12.60 -13.05 16.40
N GLU A 28 -13.93 -12.97 16.41
CA GLU A 28 -14.78 -14.16 16.54
C GLU A 28 -14.80 -14.97 15.23
N LYS A 29 -14.67 -14.28 14.10
CA LYS A 29 -14.63 -14.92 12.77
C LYS A 29 -13.21 -15.10 12.22
N ASN A 30 -12.17 -14.71 12.96
CA ASN A 30 -10.77 -14.72 12.53
C ASN A 30 -10.60 -14.10 11.14
N LEU A 31 -11.04 -12.85 10.97
CA LEU A 31 -10.93 -12.14 9.70
C LEU A 31 -10.46 -10.70 9.88
N VAL A 32 -9.68 -10.25 8.91
CA VAL A 32 -9.23 -8.86 8.81
C VAL A 32 -9.74 -8.32 7.47
N ALA A 33 -10.42 -7.18 7.53
CA ALA A 33 -10.92 -6.50 6.35
C ALA A 33 -10.06 -5.25 6.09
N CYS A 34 -9.60 -5.03 4.86
CA CYS A 34 -8.84 -3.85 4.47
C CYS A 34 -9.55 -3.14 3.32
N SER A 35 -9.85 -1.86 3.48
CA SER A 35 -10.45 -1.02 2.44
C SER A 35 -9.37 -0.24 1.71
N PHE A 36 -9.33 -0.35 0.39
CA PHE A 36 -8.37 0.35 -0.47
C PHE A 36 -9.09 1.22 -1.49
N ALA A 37 -8.55 2.39 -1.83
CA ALA A 37 -8.83 3.06 -3.10
C ALA A 37 -7.67 2.87 -4.06
N LEU A 38 -7.94 2.35 -5.26
CA LEU A 38 -6.92 1.77 -6.14
C LEU A 38 -6.65 2.61 -7.39
N VAL A 39 -5.42 2.60 -7.87
CA VAL A 39 -5.12 3.02 -9.25
C VAL A 39 -5.69 1.95 -10.20
N ALA A 40 -6.75 2.28 -10.92
CA ALA A 40 -7.46 1.31 -11.75
C ALA A 40 -8.04 1.94 -13.02
N MET A 41 -8.13 1.12 -14.06
CA MET A 41 -8.85 1.46 -15.28
C MET A 41 -9.64 0.24 -15.79
N ASP A 42 -10.91 0.46 -16.09
CA ASP A 42 -11.80 -0.58 -16.61
C ASP A 42 -11.41 -1.01 -18.03
N LYS A 43 -12.04 -2.09 -18.52
CA LYS A 43 -11.82 -2.61 -19.88
C LYS A 43 -12.21 -1.64 -21.01
N ASN A 44 -12.97 -0.59 -20.70
CA ASN A 44 -13.40 0.43 -21.65
C ASN A 44 -12.48 1.67 -21.64
N GLY A 45 -11.41 1.67 -20.84
CA GLY A 45 -10.49 2.78 -20.73
C GLY A 45 -11.00 3.94 -19.87
N ASN A 46 -11.87 3.65 -18.89
CA ASN A 46 -12.38 4.62 -17.93
C ASN A 46 -11.85 4.32 -16.53
N VAL A 47 -11.58 5.39 -15.78
CA VAL A 47 -11.39 5.27 -14.33
C VAL A 47 -12.76 4.97 -13.72
N PRO A 48 -12.91 3.91 -12.89
CA PRO A 48 -14.16 3.63 -12.21
C PRO A 48 -14.63 4.84 -11.38
N GLU A 49 -15.94 5.10 -11.37
CA GLU A 49 -16.52 6.18 -10.53
C GLU A 49 -16.26 5.94 -9.03
N ASP A 50 -16.25 4.66 -8.63
CA ASP A 50 -15.86 4.20 -7.31
C ASP A 50 -14.83 3.09 -7.48
N ASN A 51 -13.58 3.42 -7.17
CA ASN A 51 -12.42 2.53 -7.25
C ASN A 51 -12.06 1.91 -5.89
N ARG A 52 -12.96 2.00 -4.92
CA ARG A 52 -12.75 1.42 -3.59
C ARG A 52 -13.08 -0.06 -3.60
N LEU A 53 -12.20 -0.89 -3.05
CA LEU A 53 -12.42 -2.32 -2.86
C LEU A 53 -12.14 -2.71 -1.41
N LEU A 54 -12.91 -3.68 -0.92
CA LEU A 54 -12.75 -4.31 0.39
C LEU A 54 -12.11 -5.68 0.22
N PHE A 55 -10.96 -5.88 0.83
CA PHE A 55 -10.25 -7.15 0.88
C PHE A 55 -10.57 -7.82 2.22
N ILE A 56 -11.13 -9.02 2.19
CA ILE A 56 -11.41 -9.81 3.39
C ILE A 56 -10.43 -10.98 3.46
N PHE A 57 -9.45 -10.89 4.36
CA PHE A 57 -8.49 -11.95 4.62
C PHE A 57 -9.07 -12.95 5.61
N LYS A 58 -9.00 -14.25 5.29
CA LYS A 58 -9.61 -15.33 6.09
C LYS A 58 -9.06 -16.73 5.78
N PRO A 59 -9.17 -17.66 6.73
CA PRO A 59 -9.00 -17.36 8.15
C PRO A 59 -7.67 -16.62 8.39
N VAL A 60 -7.65 -15.75 9.40
CA VAL A 60 -6.46 -15.04 9.89
C VAL A 60 -5.89 -15.78 11.09
N GLY A 61 -4.64 -16.21 10.99
CA GLY A 61 -3.94 -16.96 12.03
C GLY A 61 -3.18 -16.08 13.00
N ARG A 62 -2.64 -14.96 12.50
CA ARG A 62 -1.93 -13.97 13.28
C ARG A 62 -2.15 -12.58 12.67
N PHE A 63 -2.33 -11.58 13.52
CA PHE A 63 -2.43 -10.19 13.11
C PHE A 63 -1.61 -9.35 14.09
N VAL A 64 -0.67 -8.60 13.56
CA VAL A 64 0.20 -7.74 14.36
C VAL A 64 0.24 -6.34 13.77
N ALA A 65 0.45 -5.37 14.65
CA ALA A 65 0.71 -3.99 14.26
C ALA A 65 1.87 -3.43 15.10
N SER A 66 2.60 -2.47 14.53
CA SER A 66 3.55 -1.64 15.26
C SER A 66 3.33 -0.18 14.88
N LEU A 67 2.62 0.52 15.76
CA LEU A 67 2.38 1.95 15.69
C LEU A 67 3.42 2.67 16.52
N ARG A 68 4.16 3.59 15.89
CA ARG A 68 5.29 4.26 16.53
C ARG A 68 5.27 5.76 16.30
N ASN A 69 5.61 6.52 17.35
CA ASN A 69 5.72 7.98 17.32
C ASN A 69 7.17 8.36 17.00
N GLY A 70 7.39 8.76 15.76
CA GLY A 70 8.69 9.12 15.19
C GLY A 70 8.72 8.87 13.68
N HIS A 71 9.86 9.20 13.07
CA HIS A 71 10.13 8.82 11.69
C HIS A 71 10.31 7.28 11.59
N TRP A 72 10.03 6.69 10.43
CA TRP A 72 9.98 5.23 10.26
C TRP A 72 11.30 4.52 10.57
N ASP A 73 12.43 5.19 10.36
CA ASP A 73 13.78 4.68 10.63
C ASP A 73 14.29 4.97 12.06
N ASP A 74 13.48 5.61 12.91
CA ASP A 74 13.85 5.89 14.30
C ASP A 74 13.72 4.63 15.16
N LYS A 75 14.90 4.08 15.50
CA LYS A 75 15.06 2.91 16.35
C LYS A 75 14.56 3.12 17.78
N ASN A 76 14.44 4.37 18.22
CA ASN A 76 13.99 4.73 19.57
C ASN A 76 12.54 5.26 19.59
N ALA A 77 11.87 5.34 18.44
CA ALA A 77 10.48 5.79 18.38
C ALA A 77 9.60 5.00 19.36
N GLU A 78 8.81 5.72 20.15
CA GLU A 78 7.96 5.14 21.18
C GLU A 78 6.84 4.33 20.52
N VAL A 79 6.63 3.10 21.01
CA VAL A 79 5.55 2.22 20.54
C VAL A 79 4.26 2.56 21.28
N GLU A 80 3.22 2.90 20.55
CA GLU A 80 1.89 3.18 21.09
C GLU A 80 1.08 1.87 21.14
N LYS A 81 0.62 1.48 22.34
CA LYS A 81 -0.21 0.28 22.55
C LYS A 81 -1.68 0.60 22.31
N PHE A 82 -2.37 -0.31 21.63
CA PHE A 82 -3.82 -0.23 21.42
C PHE A 82 -4.39 -1.64 21.22
N GLU A 83 -5.70 -1.79 21.46
CA GLU A 83 -6.41 -3.04 21.21
C GLU A 83 -6.65 -3.25 19.69
N PRO A 84 -6.54 -4.48 19.16
CA PRO A 84 -6.73 -4.77 17.74
C PRO A 84 -8.03 -4.21 17.14
N GLU A 85 -9.12 -4.20 17.91
CA GLU A 85 -10.44 -3.72 17.50
C GLU A 85 -10.47 -2.21 17.20
N ASN A 86 -9.50 -1.44 17.71
CA ASN A 86 -9.37 0.00 17.47
C ASN A 86 -8.58 0.34 16.19
N ILE A 87 -8.15 -0.67 15.41
CA ILE A 87 -7.27 -0.45 14.25
C ILE A 87 -7.89 0.47 13.19
N LEU A 88 -9.21 0.49 13.03
CA LEU A 88 -9.89 1.38 12.08
C LEU A 88 -9.62 2.84 12.39
N ASP A 89 -9.79 3.26 13.64
CA ASP A 89 -9.57 4.64 14.08
C ASP A 89 -8.10 5.04 13.92
N ILE A 90 -7.18 4.11 14.18
CA ILE A 90 -5.74 4.33 13.98
C ILE A 90 -5.44 4.58 12.49
N ILE A 91 -5.93 3.74 11.58
CA ILE A 91 -5.70 3.90 10.13
C ILE A 91 -6.34 5.19 9.61
N GLN A 92 -7.56 5.51 10.04
CA GLN A 92 -8.21 6.76 9.65
C GLN A 92 -7.45 8.00 10.14
N SER A 93 -6.72 7.92 11.25
CA SER A 93 -5.90 9.03 11.75
C SER A 93 -4.75 9.43 10.81
N PHE A 94 -4.33 8.53 9.91
CA PHE A 94 -3.36 8.84 8.85
C PHE A 94 -3.98 9.59 7.67
N LYS A 95 -5.30 9.78 7.63
CA LYS A 95 -6.02 10.58 6.62
C LYS A 95 -5.85 10.09 5.18
N GLY A 96 -5.80 8.77 4.99
CA GLY A 96 -5.79 8.16 3.67
C GLY A 96 -4.47 8.36 2.93
N LEU A 97 -3.35 8.02 3.57
CA LEU A 97 -2.06 7.92 2.89
C LEU A 97 -1.98 6.65 2.05
N SER A 98 -1.28 6.74 0.92
CA SER A 98 -1.02 5.61 0.04
C SER A 98 0.04 4.66 0.58
N ILE A 99 -0.13 3.38 0.27
CA ILE A 99 0.90 2.35 0.39
C ILE A 99 1.70 2.30 -0.91
N TYR A 100 2.98 1.94 -0.84
CA TYR A 100 3.85 1.85 -2.01
C TYR A 100 4.95 0.80 -1.80
N GLY A 101 5.56 0.34 -2.90
CA GLY A 101 6.71 -0.56 -2.82
C GLY A 101 6.61 -1.81 -3.70
N TRP A 102 5.51 -1.98 -4.43
CA TRP A 102 5.27 -3.05 -5.42
C TRP A 102 5.20 -4.49 -4.87
N ASP A 103 5.60 -4.74 -3.63
CA ASP A 103 5.59 -6.05 -2.98
C ASP A 103 4.90 -5.95 -1.61
N PHE A 104 3.75 -6.61 -1.47
CA PHE A 104 2.97 -6.61 -0.23
C PHE A 104 2.68 -8.02 0.29
N ILE A 105 2.63 -9.03 -0.58
CA ILE A 105 2.30 -10.42 -0.21
C ILE A 105 3.59 -11.23 -0.07
N ASN A 106 3.69 -12.06 0.97
CA ASN A 106 4.75 -13.05 1.14
C ASN A 106 6.18 -12.46 0.98
N CYS A 107 6.43 -11.28 1.56
CA CYS A 107 7.67 -10.52 1.43
C CYS A 107 8.86 -11.13 2.21
N GLY A 108 8.67 -12.28 2.86
CA GLY A 108 9.62 -12.89 3.79
C GLY A 108 9.72 -12.10 5.11
N ASP A 109 10.70 -12.43 5.95
CA ASP A 109 10.75 -11.89 7.32
C ASP A 109 11.71 -10.72 7.52
N LYS A 110 12.48 -10.35 6.49
CA LYS A 110 13.54 -9.33 6.63
C LYS A 110 13.02 -7.99 7.15
N ASP A 111 11.89 -7.51 6.63
CA ASP A 111 11.31 -6.24 7.08
C ASP A 111 10.68 -6.39 8.47
N PHE A 112 9.87 -7.42 8.67
CA PHE A 112 9.25 -7.71 9.96
C PHE A 112 10.26 -7.89 11.10
N ASP A 113 11.43 -8.48 10.83
CA ASP A 113 12.52 -8.62 11.79
C ASP A 113 13.01 -7.28 12.34
N THR A 114 12.78 -6.16 11.64
CA THR A 114 13.16 -4.82 12.10
C THR A 114 12.21 -4.25 13.17
N TRP A 115 10.99 -4.77 13.27
CA TRP A 115 9.94 -4.23 14.15
C TRP A 115 9.15 -5.27 14.96
N LYS A 116 9.41 -6.57 14.79
CA LYS A 116 8.72 -7.67 15.51
C LYS A 116 8.79 -7.60 17.04
N ASP A 117 9.78 -6.92 17.59
CA ASP A 117 9.95 -6.74 19.05
C ASP A 117 9.34 -5.43 19.56
N ARG A 118 8.72 -4.65 18.66
CA ARG A 118 8.16 -3.30 18.91
C ARG A 118 6.67 -3.25 18.61
N LEU A 119 5.93 -4.32 18.92
CA LEU A 119 4.52 -4.44 18.54
C LEU A 119 3.60 -3.57 19.39
N SER A 120 2.56 -3.00 18.80
CA SER A 120 1.42 -2.41 19.48
C SER A 120 0.50 -3.50 20.02
N PHE A 121 0.21 -4.51 19.19
CA PHE A 121 -0.49 -5.73 19.58
C PHE A 121 0.04 -6.94 18.79
N ASP A 122 -0.21 -8.14 19.32
CA ASP A 122 0.09 -9.42 18.67
C ASP A 122 -1.09 -10.38 18.91
N TYR A 123 -2.02 -10.41 17.96
CA TYR A 123 -3.12 -11.35 17.98
C TYR A 123 -2.71 -12.65 17.31
N SER A 124 -3.04 -13.79 17.95
CA SER A 124 -2.89 -15.13 17.38
C SER A 124 -4.14 -15.94 17.65
N ALA A 125 -4.65 -16.60 16.61
CA ALA A 125 -5.82 -17.48 16.67
C ALA A 125 -5.51 -18.85 17.29
N GLY A 126 -4.23 -19.15 17.59
CA GLY A 126 -3.79 -20.45 18.09
C GLY A 126 -3.32 -21.38 16.97
N ASP A 127 -3.67 -22.68 17.07
CA ASP A 127 -3.07 -23.75 16.26
C ASP A 127 -3.23 -23.53 14.74
N ASN A 128 -2.08 -23.41 14.02
CA ASN A 128 -1.79 -23.58 12.58
C ASN A 128 -2.82 -23.21 11.49
N ILE A 129 -3.88 -22.46 11.82
CA ILE A 129 -4.88 -21.97 10.87
C ILE A 129 -4.49 -20.57 10.43
N GLY A 130 -4.68 -20.23 9.15
CA GLY A 130 -4.51 -18.86 8.67
C GLY A 130 -3.06 -18.38 8.66
N LEU A 131 -2.11 -19.27 8.39
CA LEU A 131 -0.67 -18.96 8.39
C LEU A 131 0.01 -19.18 7.03
N THR A 132 -0.75 -19.50 5.98
CA THR A 132 -0.20 -19.83 4.66
C THR A 132 0.47 -18.65 3.97
N ASN A 133 -0.15 -17.47 4.04
CA ASN A 133 0.29 -16.25 3.36
C ASN A 133 0.43 -15.11 4.37
N THR A 134 1.15 -14.07 3.97
CA THR A 134 1.27 -12.80 4.69
C THR A 134 0.93 -11.64 3.76
N ILE A 135 0.33 -10.59 4.31
CA ILE A 135 0.30 -9.26 3.69
C ILE A 135 0.90 -8.25 4.66
N ASP A 136 1.81 -7.43 4.13
CA ASP A 136 2.50 -6.36 4.83
C ASP A 136 1.97 -5.01 4.33
N LEU A 137 1.48 -4.19 5.25
CA LEU A 137 0.93 -2.86 4.94
C LEU A 137 1.56 -1.84 5.87
N PHE A 138 1.66 -0.60 5.44
CA PHE A 138 2.18 0.47 6.27
C PHE A 138 1.55 1.82 5.94
N GLN A 139 1.60 2.77 6.87
CA GLN A 139 1.35 4.19 6.60
C GLN A 139 2.36 5.06 7.32
N GLU A 140 2.83 6.11 6.65
CA GLU A 140 3.82 7.05 7.19
C GLU A 140 3.28 8.48 7.24
N GLY A 141 2.79 8.90 8.41
CA GLY A 141 2.20 10.21 8.66
C GLY A 141 3.15 11.16 9.39
N GLY A 142 4.12 11.74 8.69
CA GLY A 142 5.03 12.74 9.25
C GLY A 142 5.88 12.19 10.40
N ASN A 143 5.48 12.47 11.66
CA ASN A 143 6.19 11.99 12.87
C ASN A 143 5.49 10.79 13.52
N ARG A 144 4.72 10.01 12.75
CA ARG A 144 4.07 8.79 13.21
C ARG A 144 3.97 7.81 12.05
N HIS A 145 4.15 6.53 12.30
CA HIS A 145 4.02 5.50 11.29
C HIS A 145 3.45 4.23 11.90
N ILE A 146 2.85 3.40 11.05
CA ILE A 146 2.32 2.10 11.44
C ILE A 146 2.76 1.06 10.42
N ASP A 147 3.25 -0.07 10.92
CA ASP A 147 3.46 -1.30 10.15
C ASP A 147 2.43 -2.33 10.58
N LEU A 148 1.87 -3.06 9.62
CA LEU A 148 0.90 -4.13 9.83
C LEU A 148 1.41 -5.39 9.13
N ARG A 149 1.21 -6.54 9.77
CA ARG A 149 1.33 -7.84 9.10
C ARG A 149 0.16 -8.73 9.46
N ILE A 150 -0.50 -9.26 8.44
CA ILE A 150 -1.65 -10.15 8.57
C ILE A 150 -1.24 -11.50 7.97
N TRP A 151 -1.30 -12.56 8.76
CA TRP A 151 -1.18 -13.93 8.27
C TRP A 151 -2.58 -14.47 7.96
N PHE A 152 -2.74 -15.08 6.79
CA PHE A 152 -4.02 -15.59 6.33
C PHE A 152 -3.87 -16.80 5.40
N ASP A 153 -4.94 -17.58 5.20
CA ASP A 153 -4.94 -18.64 4.20
C ASP A 153 -5.53 -18.21 2.86
N ASP A 154 -6.58 -17.39 2.86
CA ASP A 154 -7.29 -16.92 1.66
C ASP A 154 -7.75 -15.47 1.77
N PHE A 155 -8.20 -14.88 0.66
CA PHE A 155 -8.88 -13.60 0.67
C PHE A 155 -9.97 -13.48 -0.39
N GLU A 156 -10.95 -12.62 -0.13
CA GLU A 156 -11.98 -12.23 -1.10
C GLU A 156 -11.92 -10.73 -1.34
N ILE A 157 -12.33 -10.31 -2.54
CA ILE A 157 -12.41 -8.90 -2.92
C ILE A 157 -13.88 -8.56 -3.14
N LEU A 158 -14.34 -7.50 -2.50
CA LEU A 158 -15.71 -6.99 -2.63
C LEU A 158 -15.72 -5.52 -3.06
N THR A 159 -16.77 -5.12 -3.77
CA THR A 159 -17.09 -3.70 -3.97
C THR A 159 -17.61 -3.08 -2.67
N PRO A 160 -17.78 -1.74 -2.60
CA PRO A 160 -18.39 -1.08 -1.44
C PRO A 160 -19.86 -1.45 -1.21
N LYS A 161 -20.49 -2.13 -2.18
CA LYS A 161 -21.84 -2.70 -2.08
C LYS A 161 -21.83 -4.18 -1.68
N TYR A 162 -20.66 -4.71 -1.30
CA TYR A 162 -20.43 -6.12 -0.94
C TYR A 162 -20.66 -7.10 -2.09
N GLU A 163 -20.50 -6.64 -3.33
CA GLU A 163 -20.57 -7.50 -4.52
C GLU A 163 -19.18 -8.13 -4.75
N PRO A 164 -19.07 -9.45 -5.01
CA PRO A 164 -17.79 -10.07 -5.30
C PRO A 164 -17.12 -9.48 -6.53
N VAL A 165 -15.81 -9.28 -6.45
CA VAL A 165 -14.94 -8.91 -7.58
C VAL A 165 -14.06 -10.11 -7.90
N ASP A 166 -14.05 -10.48 -9.17
CA ASP A 166 -13.16 -11.54 -9.65
C ASP A 166 -11.69 -11.11 -9.51
N LEU A 167 -10.85 -12.03 -9.04
CA LEU A 167 -9.43 -11.74 -8.80
C LEU A 167 -8.73 -11.31 -10.09
N GLU A 168 -8.99 -12.00 -11.20
CA GLU A 168 -8.37 -11.66 -12.48
C GLU A 168 -8.85 -10.30 -12.99
N GLU A 169 -10.13 -9.97 -12.82
CA GLU A 169 -10.64 -8.63 -13.12
C GLU A 169 -9.95 -7.54 -12.29
N PHE A 170 -9.74 -7.75 -11.00
CA PHE A 170 -8.98 -6.84 -10.14
C PHE A 170 -7.54 -6.63 -10.66
N LEU A 171 -6.82 -7.73 -10.94
CA LEU A 171 -5.44 -7.67 -11.40
C LEU A 171 -5.32 -6.93 -12.74
N GLU A 172 -6.22 -7.23 -13.67
CA GLU A 172 -6.26 -6.60 -14.99
C GLU A 172 -6.67 -5.13 -14.93
N ASN A 173 -7.56 -4.75 -14.01
CA ASN A 173 -7.91 -3.34 -13.77
C ASN A 173 -6.71 -2.55 -13.22
N GLY A 174 -5.96 -3.12 -12.29
CA GLY A 174 -4.74 -2.51 -11.74
C GLY A 174 -3.67 -2.35 -12.82
N LYS A 175 -3.43 -3.40 -13.61
CA LYS A 175 -2.50 -3.34 -14.75
C LYS A 175 -2.89 -2.25 -15.75
N ARG A 176 -4.15 -2.21 -16.20
CA ARG A 176 -4.64 -1.16 -17.11
C ARG A 176 -4.48 0.24 -16.50
N GLY A 177 -4.73 0.38 -15.20
CA GLY A 177 -4.51 1.64 -14.48
C GLY A 177 -3.06 2.10 -14.59
N TRP A 178 -2.10 1.24 -14.30
CA TRP A 178 -0.68 1.56 -14.40
C TRP A 178 -0.22 1.81 -15.85
N ASP A 179 -0.67 1.02 -16.82
CA ASP A 179 -0.40 1.26 -18.23
C ASP A 179 -0.93 2.65 -18.68
N ALA A 180 -2.11 3.05 -18.18
CA ALA A 180 -2.69 4.36 -18.44
C ALA A 180 -1.88 5.50 -17.79
N VAL A 181 -1.37 5.30 -16.57
CA VAL A 181 -0.46 6.24 -15.92
C VAL A 181 0.79 6.43 -16.78
N TYR A 182 1.48 5.34 -17.15
CA TYR A 182 2.74 5.41 -17.91
C TYR A 182 2.57 5.97 -19.32
N SER A 183 1.39 5.87 -19.91
CA SER A 183 1.06 6.47 -21.21
C SER A 183 0.63 7.95 -21.12
N ASN A 184 0.73 8.58 -19.95
CA ASN A 184 0.27 9.95 -19.69
C ASN A 184 -1.22 10.17 -20.06
N ASN A 185 -2.07 9.16 -19.80
CA ASN A 185 -3.50 9.29 -20.04
C ASN A 185 -4.10 10.35 -19.10
N ASP A 186 -4.76 11.35 -19.69
CA ASP A 186 -5.32 12.53 -19.05
C ASP A 186 -6.42 12.20 -18.03
N LYS A 187 -7.06 11.02 -18.13
CA LYS A 187 -8.03 10.54 -17.12
C LYS A 187 -7.37 10.11 -15.80
N MET A 188 -6.06 9.85 -15.80
CA MET A 188 -5.33 9.41 -14.60
C MET A 188 -4.91 10.58 -13.70
N GLY A 189 -5.16 11.83 -14.12
CA GLY A 189 -4.79 13.02 -13.35
C GLY A 189 -5.38 13.07 -11.92
N ASN A 190 -6.51 12.40 -11.69
CA ASN A 190 -7.17 12.35 -10.39
C ASN A 190 -6.39 11.59 -9.31
N PHE A 191 -5.41 10.77 -9.71
CA PHE A 191 -4.54 10.04 -8.78
C PHE A 191 -3.33 10.85 -8.31
N GLY A 192 -3.07 12.02 -8.91
CA GLY A 192 -1.90 12.84 -8.54
C GLY A 192 -0.55 12.23 -8.92
N ILE A 193 -0.54 11.13 -9.68
CA ILE A 193 0.68 10.42 -10.11
C ILE A 193 1.16 11.01 -11.43
N ILE A 194 2.42 11.47 -11.45
CA ILE A 194 3.10 11.90 -12.67
C ILE A 194 4.27 10.94 -12.91
N PRO A 195 4.23 10.08 -13.95
CA PRO A 195 5.31 9.12 -14.18
C PRO A 195 6.59 9.85 -14.59
N ALA A 196 7.74 9.33 -14.15
CA ALA A 196 9.07 9.83 -14.49
C ALA A 196 9.49 9.46 -15.93
N THR A 197 8.65 9.81 -16.91
CA THR A 197 8.98 9.66 -18.33
C THR A 197 9.98 10.73 -18.76
N THR A 198 10.78 10.46 -19.80
CA THR A 198 11.72 11.44 -20.36
C THR A 198 11.06 12.79 -20.67
N GLU A 199 9.83 12.75 -21.17
CA GLU A 199 9.03 13.94 -21.46
C GLU A 199 8.65 14.71 -20.18
N ASN A 200 8.12 14.03 -19.16
CA ASN A 200 7.75 14.67 -17.89
C ASN A 200 8.96 15.20 -17.13
N GLU A 201 10.10 14.49 -17.19
CA GLU A 201 11.37 15.01 -16.66
C GLU A 201 11.80 16.31 -17.35
N GLN A 202 11.65 16.40 -18.67
CA GLN A 202 11.99 17.61 -19.42
C GLN A 202 11.03 18.76 -19.07
N LYS A 203 9.72 18.48 -18.96
CA LYS A 203 8.72 19.45 -18.49
C LYS A 203 9.04 19.97 -17.10
N LEU A 204 9.38 19.08 -16.16
CA LEU A 204 9.78 19.44 -14.80
C LEU A 204 11.06 20.28 -14.78
N LYS A 205 12.10 19.89 -15.53
CA LYS A 205 13.34 20.67 -15.66
C LYS A 205 13.06 22.07 -16.20
N THR A 206 12.19 22.18 -17.20
CA THR A 206 11.80 23.47 -17.80
C THR A 206 11.03 24.34 -16.80
N ALA A 207 10.08 23.76 -16.08
CA ALA A 207 9.32 24.46 -15.04
C ALA A 207 10.23 24.97 -13.91
N ILE A 208 11.15 24.14 -13.42
CA ILE A 208 12.14 24.54 -12.41
C ILE A 208 13.02 25.68 -12.91
N ASN A 209 13.53 25.59 -14.15
CA ASN A 209 14.36 26.65 -14.74
C ASN A 209 13.59 27.97 -14.85
N ASN A 210 12.32 27.92 -15.24
CA ASN A 210 11.46 29.10 -15.33
C ASN A 210 11.17 29.72 -13.95
N LEU A 211 11.04 28.90 -12.91
CA LEU A 211 10.78 29.34 -11.53
C LEU A 211 12.03 29.87 -10.82
N THR A 212 13.21 29.35 -11.15
CA THR A 212 14.47 29.67 -10.45
C THR A 212 15.30 30.76 -11.13
N GLY A 213 14.94 31.16 -12.36
CA GLY A 213 15.44 32.38 -12.99
C GLY A 213 16.92 32.41 -13.39
N GLU A 214 17.76 31.40 -13.13
CA GLU A 214 19.13 31.34 -13.67
C GLU A 214 19.86 29.99 -13.50
N GLN A 215 20.92 29.80 -14.29
CA GLN A 215 21.69 28.57 -14.52
C GLN A 215 22.17 27.84 -13.24
N GLN A 216 21.87 26.54 -13.18
CA GLN A 216 22.09 25.63 -12.04
C GLN A 216 23.48 25.65 -11.39
N PRO A 217 23.59 25.62 -10.04
CA PRO A 217 24.76 25.04 -9.40
C PRO A 217 24.70 23.50 -9.53
N LYS A 218 25.65 22.94 -10.28
CA LYS A 218 25.87 21.51 -10.61
C LYS A 218 25.82 20.51 -9.42
N SER A 219 25.74 21.01 -8.19
CA SER A 219 25.76 20.27 -6.92
C SER A 219 24.45 19.53 -6.62
N TRP A 220 23.29 20.13 -6.93
CA TRP A 220 21.99 19.58 -6.53
C TRP A 220 21.52 18.41 -7.42
N LEU A 221 21.74 18.49 -8.73
CA LEU A 221 21.42 17.42 -9.68
C LEU A 221 22.18 16.12 -9.44
N LYS A 222 23.40 16.21 -8.88
CA LYS A 222 24.19 15.02 -8.52
C LYS A 222 23.52 14.27 -7.38
N LYS A 223 23.04 15.00 -6.35
CA LYS A 223 22.31 14.41 -5.22
C LYS A 223 20.98 13.79 -5.62
N LEU A 224 20.27 14.36 -6.60
CA LEU A 224 19.03 13.73 -7.12
C LEU A 224 19.33 12.44 -7.89
N LYS A 225 20.32 12.44 -8.79
CA LYS A 225 20.67 11.24 -9.57
C LYS A 225 21.10 10.06 -8.71
N ASP A 226 21.75 10.33 -7.57
CA ASP A 226 22.16 9.30 -6.64
C ASP A 226 20.97 8.75 -5.82
N LYS A 227 19.87 9.51 -5.70
CA LYS A 227 18.64 9.10 -4.98
C LYS A 227 17.65 8.31 -5.86
N PHE A 228 17.72 8.45 -7.18
CA PHE A 228 16.89 7.70 -8.14
C PHE A 228 17.55 6.40 -8.65
N LYS A 229 18.72 6.02 -8.10
CA LYS A 229 19.50 4.83 -8.48
C LYS A 229 19.59 3.76 -7.38
N SER A 230 18.93 3.95 -6.24
CA SER A 230 18.74 2.92 -5.21
C SER A 230 17.27 2.53 -5.17
#